data_AF-A0AAD1WQD9-F1
#
_entry.id   AF-A0AAD1WQD9-F1
#
_cell.length_a   1.000
_cell.length_b   1.000
_cell.length_c   1.000
_cell.angle_alpha   90.00
_cell.angle_beta   90.00
_cell.angle_gamma   90.00
#
_symmetry.space_group_name_H-M   'P 1'
#
loop_
_entity.id
_entity.type
_entity.pdbx_description
1 polymer ?
#
loop_
_entity_poly.entity_id
_entity_poly.type
_entity_poly.pdbx_seq_one_letter_code
_entity_poly.pdbx_strand_id
1 'polypeptide(L)'
;MFPPKQNRMEPVEDDETVSAAMLPIGRSREGTTNWAASNQYQTDISEHTNDFHTLRSDTNQLMSQSELQISFSATLPFQNSSPPGFPDILWSQNVLAEFSNLVDFTHSEAASLCTLLGNPADDGLIKVKQFLRVFQSQPAAYLKLRELTWLLKHLKRQDVLMKIREQTNLRRWLGPVLPEEIRIKDMTVSHRIQFTTALSITDSAGNDWRLLAHMLHIPRTHVELWQERSKNPAEMVLKSWEVKVTEATVGRLFDLMTEMRREDLAALL
;
A
#
# COMPACT_ATOMS: atom_id res chain seq x y z
N MET A 1 40.36 50.63 8.09
CA MET A 1 39.98 52.05 7.94
C MET A 1 38.60 52.05 7.29
N PHE A 2 37.55 52.12 8.10
CA PHE A 2 36.15 52.04 7.68
C PHE A 2 35.60 53.46 7.48
N PRO A 3 34.85 53.75 6.40
CA PRO A 3 34.03 54.95 6.35
C PRO A 3 32.71 54.72 7.12
N PRO A 4 32.20 55.73 7.86
CA PRO A 4 30.97 55.60 8.63
C PRO A 4 29.77 56.33 7.99
N LYS A 5 28.58 55.88 8.40
CA LYS A 5 27.26 56.54 8.45
C LYS A 5 26.50 56.76 7.14
N GLN A 6 25.23 56.35 7.13
CA GLN A 6 24.10 57.30 7.22
C GLN A 6 22.79 56.62 7.63
N ASN A 7 22.23 57.09 8.76
CA ASN A 7 20.85 56.88 9.18
C ASN A 7 19.91 57.58 8.20
N ARG A 8 18.84 56.89 7.78
CA ARG A 8 17.67 57.52 7.15
C ARG A 8 16.42 57.10 7.92
N MET A 9 15.84 58.08 8.61
CA MET A 9 14.52 58.02 9.24
C MET A 9 13.42 58.31 8.19
N GLU A 10 12.34 57.53 8.28
CA GLU A 10 10.90 57.91 8.19
C GLU A 10 10.37 58.45 6.82
N PRO A 11 9.12 58.09 6.41
CA PRO A 11 7.93 58.50 7.13
C PRO A 11 6.79 57.47 7.30
N VAL A 12 6.08 57.67 8.42
CA VAL A 12 4.67 57.35 8.72
C VAL A 12 3.71 57.95 7.69
N GLU A 13 2.76 57.15 7.19
CA GLU A 13 1.47 57.63 6.64
C GLU A 13 0.33 56.65 7.03
N ASP A 14 -0.46 57.14 7.98
CA ASP A 14 -1.92 57.16 8.14
C ASP A 14 -2.85 56.12 7.48
N ASP A 15 -3.62 55.48 8.37
CA ASP A 15 -5.09 55.41 8.42
C ASP A 15 -5.88 55.76 7.15
N GLU A 16 -6.58 54.77 6.56
CA GLU A 16 -7.82 55.05 5.85
C GLU A 16 -8.88 53.96 6.06
N THR A 17 -9.95 54.41 6.69
CA THR A 17 -11.20 53.75 6.98
C THR A 17 -12.08 53.77 5.73
N VAL A 18 -12.52 52.63 5.18
CA VAL A 18 -13.67 52.64 4.26
C VAL A 18 -14.58 51.41 4.45
N SER A 19 -15.64 51.66 5.21
CA SER A 19 -17.04 51.37 4.93
C SER A 19 -17.46 50.17 4.08
N ALA A 20 -18.25 49.35 4.77
CA ALA A 20 -19.36 48.53 4.31
C ALA A 20 -20.08 48.99 3.02
N ALA A 21 -20.31 48.03 2.12
CA ALA A 21 -21.41 48.07 1.17
C ALA A 21 -22.08 46.68 1.12
N MET A 22 -23.18 46.57 1.86
CA MET A 22 -24.26 45.61 1.62
C MET A 22 -24.87 45.86 0.24
N LEU A 23 -25.04 44.80 -0.55
CA LEU A 23 -25.97 44.77 -1.69
C LEU A 23 -26.61 43.38 -1.83
N PRO A 24 -27.76 43.27 -2.50
CA PRO A 24 -28.92 42.59 -1.93
C PRO A 24 -29.18 41.18 -2.47
N ILE A 25 -29.91 40.45 -1.65
CA ILE A 25 -30.69 39.26 -1.95
C ILE A 25 -31.71 39.59 -3.07
N GLY A 26 -31.73 38.77 -4.12
CA GLY A 26 -32.87 38.71 -5.03
C GLY A 26 -32.53 38.14 -6.41
N ARG A 27 -32.82 36.85 -6.62
CA ARG A 27 -33.92 36.41 -7.50
C ARG A 27 -33.85 34.90 -7.75
N SER A 28 -34.93 34.25 -7.35
CA SER A 28 -35.39 32.96 -7.86
C SER A 28 -35.33 32.92 -9.39
N ARG A 29 -34.84 31.79 -9.92
CA ARG A 29 -35.32 31.27 -11.19
C ARG A 29 -35.47 29.76 -11.07
N GLU A 30 -36.72 29.38 -10.87
CA GLU A 30 -37.23 28.07 -11.23
C GLU A 30 -36.93 27.82 -12.71
N GLY A 31 -36.31 26.67 -12.97
CA GLY A 31 -35.99 26.18 -14.30
C GLY A 31 -36.26 24.69 -14.33
N THR A 32 -37.53 24.32 -14.17
CA THR A 32 -38.06 23.01 -14.55
C THR A 32 -37.94 22.85 -16.06
N THR A 33 -37.05 21.98 -16.51
CA THR A 33 -37.14 21.40 -17.85
C THR A 33 -37.10 19.88 -17.76
N ASN A 34 -38.29 19.33 -17.99
CA ASN A 34 -38.57 17.95 -18.33
C ASN A 34 -37.58 17.40 -19.37
N TRP A 35 -36.96 16.27 -19.08
CA TRP A 35 -36.50 15.31 -20.10
C TRP A 35 -37.12 13.96 -19.77
N ALA A 36 -38.40 13.86 -20.10
CA ALA A 36 -39.04 12.59 -20.40
C ALA A 36 -39.04 12.46 -21.93
N ALA A 37 -38.20 11.58 -22.45
CA ALA A 37 -38.32 11.08 -23.80
C ALA A 37 -37.96 9.59 -23.78
N SER A 38 -39.01 8.79 -23.93
CA SER A 38 -39.01 7.39 -24.28
C SER A 38 -38.14 7.09 -25.49
N ASN A 39 -37.54 5.90 -25.49
CA ASN A 39 -37.42 4.95 -26.60
C ASN A 39 -36.76 3.70 -25.99
N GLN A 40 -37.51 2.69 -25.53
CA GLN A 40 -38.26 1.74 -26.36
C GLN A 40 -37.41 1.21 -27.52
N TYR A 41 -36.47 0.32 -27.19
CA TYR A 41 -36.04 -0.75 -28.09
C TYR A 41 -36.14 -2.05 -27.32
N GLN A 42 -37.33 -2.61 -27.40
CA GLN A 42 -37.65 -3.99 -27.13
C GLN A 42 -37.81 -4.60 -28.52
N THR A 43 -36.81 -5.36 -28.96
CA THR A 43 -36.93 -6.25 -30.11
C THR A 43 -36.65 -7.65 -29.63
N ASP A 44 -37.75 -8.39 -29.62
CA ASP A 44 -37.89 -9.83 -29.58
C ASP A 44 -36.77 -10.56 -30.32
N ILE A 45 -36.13 -11.50 -29.63
CA ILE A 45 -35.69 -12.75 -30.25
C ILE A 45 -36.18 -13.87 -29.35
N SER A 46 -37.37 -14.36 -29.67
CA SER A 46 -37.94 -15.61 -29.20
C SER A 46 -37.20 -16.79 -29.85
N GLU A 47 -36.85 -17.75 -28.99
CA GLU A 47 -37.07 -19.18 -29.17
C GLU A 47 -36.70 -19.81 -30.53
N HIS A 48 -35.56 -20.50 -30.56
CA HIS A 48 -35.49 -21.80 -31.21
C HIS A 48 -34.94 -22.85 -30.23
N THR A 49 -35.87 -23.73 -29.88
CA THR A 49 -35.70 -25.05 -29.32
C THR A 49 -34.72 -25.89 -30.15
N ASN A 50 -33.94 -26.75 -29.49
CA ASN A 50 -33.97 -28.20 -29.71
C ASN A 50 -32.82 -28.89 -28.96
N ASP A 51 -33.21 -29.69 -27.98
CA ASP A 51 -32.85 -31.10 -27.86
C ASP A 51 -31.42 -31.52 -28.22
N PHE A 52 -30.62 -31.83 -27.20
CA PHE A 52 -29.76 -33.01 -27.25
C PHE A 52 -29.66 -33.66 -25.87
N HIS A 53 -30.62 -34.54 -25.61
CA HIS A 53 -30.52 -35.57 -24.59
C HIS A 53 -29.72 -36.76 -25.17
N THR A 54 -28.79 -37.26 -24.36
CA THR A 54 -28.45 -38.69 -24.24
C THR A 54 -27.69 -39.33 -25.40
N LEU A 55 -26.40 -39.65 -25.18
CA LEU A 55 -25.75 -40.96 -25.48
C LEU A 55 -24.22 -40.83 -25.41
N ARG A 56 -23.61 -41.29 -24.30
CA ARG A 56 -22.52 -42.28 -24.33
C ARG A 56 -22.06 -42.62 -22.92
N SER A 57 -22.60 -43.72 -22.41
CA SER A 57 -21.90 -44.60 -21.50
C SER A 57 -20.82 -45.37 -22.26
N ASP A 58 -19.84 -45.85 -21.48
CA ASP A 58 -19.00 -47.03 -21.75
C ASP A 58 -17.87 -46.90 -22.77
N THR A 59 -16.68 -46.59 -22.25
CA THR A 59 -15.50 -47.42 -22.52
C THR A 59 -14.68 -47.59 -21.25
N ASN A 60 -14.81 -48.78 -20.68
CA ASN A 60 -13.95 -49.34 -19.66
C ASN A 60 -12.52 -49.56 -20.18
N GLN A 61 -11.60 -49.52 -19.20
CA GLN A 61 -10.47 -50.44 -19.03
C GLN A 61 -9.17 -50.27 -19.83
N LEU A 62 -8.10 -50.42 -19.03
CA LEU A 62 -6.79 -50.99 -19.34
C LEU A 62 -5.76 -50.08 -20.03
N MET A 63 -4.97 -49.38 -19.21
CA MET A 63 -3.50 -49.40 -19.28
C MET A 63 -2.95 -48.95 -17.91
N SER A 64 -2.61 -49.91 -17.06
CA SER A 64 -1.24 -50.39 -16.83
C SER A 64 -0.43 -49.44 -15.96
N GLN A 65 -0.32 -49.84 -14.70
CA GLN A 65 0.70 -49.40 -13.77
C GLN A 65 2.07 -49.74 -14.36
N SER A 66 2.93 -48.72 -14.52
CA SER A 66 4.36 -48.91 -14.57
C SER A 66 5.05 -47.59 -14.24
N GLU A 67 5.63 -47.60 -13.04
CA GLU A 67 6.97 -47.08 -12.73
C GLU A 67 7.31 -45.66 -13.17
N LEU A 68 7.36 -44.74 -12.20
CA LEU A 68 8.49 -43.81 -12.03
C LEU A 68 8.47 -43.30 -10.57
N GLN A 69 8.98 -44.12 -9.64
CA GLN A 69 9.48 -43.64 -8.36
C GLN A 69 10.79 -42.90 -8.61
N ILE A 70 10.70 -41.58 -8.78
CA ILE A 70 11.88 -40.72 -8.74
C ILE A 70 12.08 -40.33 -7.27
N SER A 71 12.89 -41.11 -6.57
CA SER A 71 13.39 -40.76 -5.24
C SER A 71 14.43 -39.64 -5.35
N PHE A 72 13.99 -38.39 -5.22
CA PHE A 72 14.88 -37.26 -4.93
C PHE A 72 15.05 -37.09 -3.42
N SER A 73 15.94 -37.89 -2.83
CA SER A 73 16.46 -37.63 -1.48
C SER A 73 17.82 -36.94 -1.61
N ALA A 74 17.81 -35.68 -2.04
CA ALA A 74 18.96 -34.80 -1.91
C ALA A 74 18.80 -34.01 -0.59
N THR A 75 19.28 -34.58 0.51
CA THR A 75 19.44 -33.86 1.77
C THR A 75 20.59 -32.86 1.58
N LEU A 76 20.28 -31.68 1.04
CA LEU A 76 21.22 -30.57 1.03
C LEU A 76 21.36 -30.04 2.47
N PRO A 77 22.59 -29.82 2.96
CA PRO A 77 22.77 -29.12 4.23
C PRO A 77 22.28 -27.68 4.05
N PHE A 78 21.12 -27.38 4.65
CA PHE A 78 20.64 -26.01 4.78
C PHE A 78 21.68 -25.22 5.58
N GLN A 79 22.56 -24.51 4.87
CA GLN A 79 23.35 -23.44 5.46
C GLN A 79 22.35 -22.33 5.80
N ASN A 80 22.08 -22.21 7.10
CA ASN A 80 21.16 -21.27 7.73
C ASN A 80 21.71 -19.83 7.70
N SER A 81 22.34 -19.42 6.60
CA SER A 81 22.72 -18.02 6.41
C SER A 81 21.49 -17.23 6.01
N SER A 82 21.03 -16.34 6.89
CA SER A 82 20.03 -15.31 6.58
C SER A 82 20.38 -14.69 5.22
N PRO A 83 19.42 -14.49 4.31
CA PRO A 83 19.73 -13.89 3.04
C PRO A 83 20.34 -12.49 3.25
N PRO A 84 21.11 -11.97 2.29
CA PRO A 84 21.75 -10.66 2.45
C PRO A 84 20.70 -9.55 2.66
N GLY A 85 20.85 -8.79 3.75
CA GLY A 85 19.98 -7.66 4.10
C GLY A 85 18.79 -8.00 5.01
N PHE A 86 18.79 -9.16 5.66
CA PHE A 86 17.79 -9.52 6.67
C PHE A 86 18.29 -9.15 8.07
N PRO A 87 17.45 -8.51 8.92
CA PRO A 87 17.82 -8.23 10.29
C PRO A 87 17.77 -9.52 11.12
N ASP A 88 18.92 -9.97 11.62
CA ASP A 88 18.98 -11.09 12.58
C ASP A 88 18.28 -10.75 13.91
N ILE A 89 18.16 -9.46 14.21
CA ILE A 89 17.53 -8.91 15.41
C ILE A 89 16.53 -7.84 14.96
N LEU A 90 15.23 -8.06 15.22
CA LEU A 90 14.17 -7.11 14.87
C LEU A 90 14.24 -5.83 15.71
N TRP A 91 14.34 -5.99 17.04
CA TRP A 91 14.41 -4.89 17.99
C TRP A 91 15.63 -5.04 18.89
N SER A 92 16.35 -3.93 19.08
CA SER A 92 17.41 -3.85 20.08
C SER A 92 16.80 -3.85 21.49
N GLN A 93 17.60 -4.17 22.50
CA GLN A 93 17.13 -4.18 23.89
C GLN A 93 16.65 -2.80 24.36
N ASN A 94 17.26 -1.72 23.85
CA ASN A 94 16.86 -0.35 24.14
C ASN A 94 15.48 -0.05 23.55
N VAL A 95 15.26 -0.43 22.29
CA VAL A 95 13.97 -0.28 21.61
C VAL A 95 12.88 -1.07 22.34
N LEU A 96 13.16 -2.31 22.74
CA LEU A 96 12.23 -3.13 23.54
C LEU A 96 11.89 -2.50 24.91
N ALA A 97 12.81 -1.73 25.50
CA ALA A 97 12.54 -1.04 26.76
C ALA A 97 11.53 0.10 26.59
N GLU A 98 11.50 0.77 25.44
CA GLU A 98 10.53 1.84 25.16
C GLU A 98 9.10 1.32 25.10
N PHE A 99 8.90 0.07 24.66
CA PHE A 99 7.57 -0.59 24.66
C PHE A 99 7.05 -0.89 26.07
N SER A 100 7.87 -0.79 27.13
CA SER A 100 7.39 -0.96 28.52
C SER A 100 6.48 0.17 28.98
N ASN A 101 6.47 1.32 28.29
CA ASN A 101 5.65 2.47 28.65
C ASN A 101 4.26 2.45 27.99
N LEU A 102 4.00 1.47 27.12
CA LEU A 102 2.72 1.33 26.44
C LEU A 102 1.73 0.54 27.31
N VAL A 103 0.44 0.72 27.02
CA VAL A 103 -0.63 -0.05 27.67
C VAL A 103 -0.47 -1.52 27.29
N ASP A 104 -0.63 -2.42 28.25
CA ASP A 104 -0.54 -3.87 27.97
C ASP A 104 -1.69 -4.35 27.07
N PHE A 105 -1.57 -5.55 26.50
CA PHE A 105 -2.64 -6.12 25.69
C PHE A 105 -3.80 -6.60 26.57
N THR A 106 -5.02 -6.39 26.12
CA THR A 106 -6.20 -7.03 26.73
C THR A 106 -6.18 -8.53 26.48
N HIS A 107 -6.93 -9.31 27.26
CA HIS A 107 -6.99 -10.78 27.08
C HIS A 107 -7.43 -11.17 25.65
N SER A 108 -8.39 -10.45 25.05
CA SER A 108 -8.83 -10.70 23.67
C SER A 108 -7.77 -10.34 22.62
N GLU A 109 -7.03 -9.26 22.85
CA GLU A 109 -5.91 -8.87 21.97
C GLU A 109 -4.78 -9.90 22.06
N ALA A 110 -4.41 -10.29 23.27
CA ALA A 110 -3.40 -11.31 23.55
C ALA A 110 -3.77 -12.65 22.89
N ALA A 111 -5.02 -13.10 23.03
CA ALA A 111 -5.50 -14.32 22.37
C ALA A 111 -5.31 -14.28 20.85
N SER A 112 -5.70 -13.16 20.22
CA SER A 112 -5.53 -12.95 18.78
C SER A 112 -4.05 -12.94 18.37
N LEU A 113 -3.20 -12.21 19.09
CA LEU A 113 -1.76 -12.13 18.84
C LEU A 113 -1.03 -13.46 19.06
N CYS A 114 -1.47 -14.28 20.01
CA CYS A 114 -0.88 -15.59 20.26
C CYS A 114 -1.13 -16.59 19.12
N THR A 115 -2.23 -16.45 18.36
CA THR A 115 -2.46 -17.25 17.14
C THR A 115 -1.34 -17.09 16.12
N LEU A 116 -0.78 -15.88 15.98
CA LEU A 116 0.35 -15.58 15.10
C LEU A 116 1.64 -16.31 15.51
N LEU A 117 1.79 -16.50 16.83
CA LEU A 117 2.92 -17.22 17.42
C LEU A 117 2.75 -18.74 17.36
N GLY A 118 1.55 -19.25 17.02
CA GLY A 118 1.25 -20.68 17.03
C GLY A 118 1.12 -21.29 18.42
N ASN A 119 1.01 -20.46 19.47
CA ASN A 119 0.87 -20.90 20.85
C ASN A 119 -0.50 -20.47 21.38
N PRO A 120 -1.19 -21.31 22.18
CA PRO A 120 -2.39 -20.85 22.89
C PRO A 120 -1.99 -19.73 23.87
N ALA A 121 -2.86 -18.73 24.02
CA ALA A 121 -2.64 -17.69 25.02
C ALA A 121 -2.72 -18.31 26.42
N ASP A 122 -1.70 -18.05 27.25
CA ASP A 122 -1.88 -18.16 28.70
C ASP A 122 -2.93 -17.14 29.14
N ASP A 123 -3.78 -17.50 30.10
CA ASP A 123 -4.82 -16.63 30.68
C ASP A 123 -4.25 -15.37 31.38
N GLY A 124 -2.93 -15.15 31.32
CA GLY A 124 -2.26 -14.00 31.90
C GLY A 124 -2.30 -12.75 31.00
N LEU A 125 -2.26 -11.59 31.65
CA LEU A 125 -2.09 -10.30 30.98
C LEU A 125 -0.72 -10.24 30.27
N ILE A 126 -0.71 -10.17 28.94
CA ILE A 126 0.52 -10.15 28.16
C ILE A 126 0.99 -8.71 27.96
N LYS A 127 2.17 -8.40 28.49
CA LYS A 127 2.83 -7.11 28.27
C LYS A 127 3.31 -6.96 26.83
N VAL A 128 3.19 -5.76 26.26
CA VAL A 128 3.61 -5.49 24.86
C VAL A 128 5.07 -5.89 24.63
N LYS A 129 5.96 -5.45 25.52
CA LYS A 129 7.39 -5.81 25.47
C LYS A 129 7.63 -7.33 25.51
N GLN A 130 6.86 -8.05 26.33
CA GLN A 130 7.03 -9.49 26.49
C GLN A 130 6.58 -10.23 25.23
N PHE A 131 5.44 -9.84 24.67
CA PHE A 131 4.98 -10.35 23.38
C PHE A 131 6.01 -10.12 22.28
N LEU A 132 6.51 -8.89 22.11
CA LEU A 132 7.47 -8.56 21.05
C LEU A 132 8.79 -9.32 21.21
N ARG A 133 9.24 -9.56 22.45
CA ARG A 133 10.41 -10.39 22.72
C ARG A 133 10.18 -11.84 22.27
N VAL A 134 9.02 -12.42 22.59
CA VAL A 134 8.65 -13.78 22.15
C VAL A 134 8.52 -13.82 20.62
N PHE A 135 7.88 -12.83 20.02
CA PHE A 135 7.75 -12.71 18.56
C PHE A 135 9.12 -12.68 17.88
N GLN A 136 10.05 -11.85 18.37
CA GLN A 136 11.41 -11.77 17.82
C GLN A 136 12.19 -13.09 17.94
N SER A 137 11.92 -13.89 18.97
CA SER A 137 12.56 -15.19 19.14
C SER A 137 12.05 -16.28 18.19
N GLN A 138 10.97 -16.03 17.45
CA GLN A 138 10.43 -16.97 16.48
C GLN A 138 11.35 -17.10 15.27
N PRO A 139 11.52 -18.32 14.71
CA PRO A 139 12.23 -18.49 13.46
C PRO A 139 11.49 -17.72 12.36
N ALA A 140 12.25 -16.97 11.56
CA ALA A 140 11.71 -16.14 10.49
C ALA A 140 10.64 -15.12 10.94
N ALA A 141 10.75 -14.59 12.17
CA ALA A 141 9.86 -13.56 12.71
C ALA A 141 9.64 -12.37 11.74
N TYR A 142 10.68 -12.00 10.98
CA TYR A 142 10.59 -10.93 9.98
C TYR A 142 9.56 -11.20 8.88
N LEU A 143 9.32 -12.47 8.49
CA LEU A 143 8.29 -12.82 7.49
C LEU A 143 6.88 -12.57 8.01
N LYS A 144 6.70 -12.66 9.33
CA LYS A 144 5.42 -12.43 10.01
C LYS A 144 5.19 -10.96 10.40
N LEU A 145 6.13 -10.05 10.11
CA LEU A 145 6.00 -8.65 10.49
C LEU A 145 4.79 -7.98 9.85
N ARG A 146 4.53 -8.23 8.56
CA ARG A 146 3.36 -7.69 7.85
C ARG A 146 2.04 -8.21 8.41
N GLU A 147 2.02 -9.47 8.81
CA GLU A 147 0.85 -10.07 9.48
C GLU A 147 0.64 -9.47 10.88
N LEU A 148 1.73 -9.26 11.63
CA LEU A 148 1.68 -8.58 12.92
C LEU A 148 1.13 -7.14 12.77
N THR A 149 1.62 -6.37 11.80
CA THR A 149 1.15 -4.99 11.60
C THR A 149 -0.30 -4.95 11.17
N TRP A 150 -0.72 -5.86 10.28
CA TRP A 150 -2.11 -6.04 9.90
C TRP A 150 -2.99 -6.34 11.12
N LEU A 151 -2.58 -7.27 11.98
CA LEU A 151 -3.33 -7.65 13.17
C LEU A 151 -3.42 -6.49 14.18
N LEU A 152 -2.32 -5.76 14.40
CA LEU A 152 -2.31 -4.57 15.26
C LEU A 152 -3.24 -3.46 14.75
N LYS A 153 -3.34 -3.27 13.42
CA LYS A 153 -4.30 -2.34 12.80
C LYS A 153 -5.75 -2.75 13.14
N HIS A 154 -6.09 -4.04 13.02
CA HIS A 154 -7.43 -4.57 13.29
C HIS A 154 -7.80 -4.50 14.77
N LEU A 155 -6.84 -4.78 15.65
CA LEU A 155 -6.99 -4.62 17.10
C LEU A 155 -6.99 -3.16 17.56
N LYS A 156 -6.87 -2.19 16.65
CA LYS A 156 -6.82 -0.74 16.92
C LYS A 156 -5.67 -0.35 17.86
N ARG A 157 -4.60 -1.15 17.93
CA ARG A 157 -3.38 -0.87 18.71
C ARG A 157 -2.41 0.02 17.94
N GLN A 158 -2.88 1.22 17.62
CA GLN A 158 -2.12 2.23 16.87
C GLN A 158 -0.90 2.73 17.66
N ASP A 159 -0.98 2.73 18.99
CA ASP A 159 0.12 3.06 19.90
C ASP A 159 1.34 2.15 19.65
N VAL A 160 1.12 0.84 19.63
CA VAL A 160 2.17 -0.16 19.38
C VAL A 160 2.65 -0.06 17.93
N LEU A 161 1.73 0.05 16.97
CA LEU A 161 2.06 0.10 15.55
C LEU A 161 2.92 1.33 15.21
N MET A 162 2.59 2.50 15.73
CA MET A 162 3.38 3.73 15.53
C MET A 162 4.80 3.55 16.07
N LYS A 163 4.94 2.97 17.27
CA LYS A 163 6.24 2.72 17.87
C LYS A 163 7.10 1.73 17.07
N ILE A 164 6.47 0.71 16.47
CA ILE A 164 7.16 -0.21 15.55
C ILE A 164 7.59 0.53 14.27
N ARG A 165 6.77 1.44 13.74
CA ARG A 165 7.04 2.20 12.50
C ARG A 165 8.12 3.27 12.63
N GLU A 166 8.39 3.73 13.85
CA GLU A 166 9.55 4.57 14.15
C GLU A 166 10.88 3.85 13.83
N GLN A 167 10.88 2.52 13.81
CA GLN A 167 12.06 1.72 13.48
C GLN A 167 12.28 1.70 11.97
N THR A 168 13.16 2.58 11.48
CA THR A 168 13.44 2.75 10.05
C THR A 168 13.90 1.47 9.37
N ASN A 169 14.72 0.67 10.04
CA ASN A 169 15.22 -0.62 9.56
C ASN A 169 14.14 -1.68 9.32
N LEU A 170 12.93 -1.49 9.87
CA LEU A 170 11.82 -2.42 9.72
C LEU A 170 10.82 -2.00 8.65
N ARG A 171 10.79 -0.73 8.24
CA ARG A 171 9.70 -0.13 7.43
C ARG A 171 9.32 -0.96 6.20
N ARG A 172 10.32 -1.46 5.48
CA ARG A 172 10.11 -2.30 4.29
C ARG A 172 9.33 -3.59 4.53
N TRP A 173 9.30 -4.08 5.77
CA TRP A 173 8.64 -5.33 6.17
C TRP A 173 7.28 -5.11 6.83
N LEU A 174 6.94 -3.87 7.16
CA LEU A 174 5.71 -3.54 7.90
C LEU A 174 4.48 -3.41 7.00
N GLY A 175 4.67 -3.36 5.68
CA GLY A 175 3.63 -3.05 4.70
C GLY A 175 3.25 -1.56 4.69
N PRO A 176 2.34 -1.17 3.79
CA PRO A 176 1.92 0.23 3.61
C PRO A 176 1.18 0.78 4.83
N VAL A 177 1.15 2.11 4.93
CA VAL A 177 0.33 2.87 5.87
C VAL A 177 -1.14 2.69 5.57
N LEU A 178 -1.53 2.92 4.33
CA LEU A 178 -2.87 2.71 3.82
C LEU A 178 -3.22 1.21 3.79
N PRO A 179 -4.52 0.86 3.76
CA PRO A 179 -4.96 -0.51 3.54
C PRO A 179 -4.42 -1.08 2.22
N GLU A 180 -3.93 -2.32 2.26
CA GLU A 180 -3.21 -2.94 1.15
C GLU A 180 -4.11 -3.25 -0.03
N GLU A 181 -5.39 -3.50 0.26
CA GLU A 181 -6.43 -3.94 -0.65
C GLU A 181 -7.01 -2.78 -1.46
N ILE A 182 -6.69 -1.53 -1.09
CA ILE A 182 -7.11 -0.35 -1.85
C ILE A 182 -6.54 -0.46 -3.26
N ARG A 183 -7.42 -0.33 -4.26
CA ARG A 183 -6.99 -0.27 -5.65
C ARG A 183 -6.40 1.10 -5.94
N ILE A 184 -5.42 1.16 -6.84
CA ILE A 184 -4.76 2.42 -7.20
C ILE A 184 -5.75 3.48 -7.70
N LYS A 185 -6.77 3.08 -8.47
CA LYS A 185 -7.84 3.98 -8.93
C LYS A 185 -8.70 4.55 -7.80
N ASP A 186 -8.77 3.86 -6.66
CA ASP A 186 -9.60 4.20 -5.50
C ASP A 186 -8.80 4.96 -4.43
N MET A 187 -7.50 5.21 -4.67
CA MET A 187 -6.70 6.09 -3.81
C MET A 187 -7.27 7.50 -3.80
N THR A 188 -7.27 8.15 -2.63
CA THR A 188 -7.68 9.55 -2.54
C THR A 188 -6.82 10.42 -3.46
N VAL A 189 -7.45 11.38 -4.14
CA VAL A 189 -6.78 12.28 -5.10
C VAL A 189 -5.54 12.95 -4.48
N SER A 190 -5.63 13.38 -3.22
CA SER A 190 -4.50 14.02 -2.51
C SER A 190 -3.29 13.09 -2.38
N HIS A 191 -3.47 11.87 -1.84
CA HIS A 191 -2.38 10.90 -1.71
C HIS A 191 -1.79 10.51 -3.07
N ARG A 192 -2.64 10.31 -4.08
CA ARG A 192 -2.20 9.94 -5.42
C ARG A 192 -1.34 11.03 -6.06
N ILE A 193 -1.77 12.30 -5.98
CA ILE A 193 -1.00 13.44 -6.49
C ILE A 193 0.32 13.58 -5.73
N GLN A 194 0.29 13.50 -4.40
CA GLN A 194 1.51 13.59 -3.58
C GLN A 194 2.52 12.50 -3.98
N PHE A 195 2.09 11.24 -4.04
CA PHE A 195 2.93 10.11 -4.40
C PHE A 195 3.50 10.23 -5.82
N THR A 196 2.64 10.49 -6.82
CA THR A 196 3.06 10.55 -8.23
C THR A 196 3.95 11.75 -8.53
N THR A 197 3.72 12.88 -7.85
CA THR A 197 4.59 14.05 -7.96
C THR A 197 5.99 13.73 -7.42
N ALA A 198 6.08 13.06 -6.27
CA ALA A 198 7.36 12.67 -5.69
C ALA A 198 8.10 11.61 -6.53
N LEU A 199 7.38 10.64 -7.09
CA LEU A 199 7.95 9.61 -7.97
C LEU A 199 8.36 10.13 -9.36
N SER A 200 7.74 11.23 -9.82
CA SER A 200 8.06 11.86 -11.10
C SER A 200 9.40 12.59 -11.11
N ILE A 201 9.97 12.86 -9.92
CA ILE A 201 11.28 13.50 -9.81
C ILE A 201 12.35 12.49 -10.28
N THR A 202 13.16 12.91 -11.24
CA THR A 202 14.26 12.11 -11.78
C THR A 202 15.25 11.77 -10.67
N ASP A 203 15.48 10.48 -10.47
CA ASP A 203 16.51 9.99 -9.55
C ASP A 203 17.82 9.73 -10.30
N SER A 204 18.93 10.17 -9.73
CA SER A 204 20.28 9.97 -10.29
C SER A 204 20.66 8.49 -10.40
N ALA A 205 20.15 7.64 -9.50
CA ALA A 205 20.35 6.20 -9.53
C ALA A 205 19.34 5.48 -10.44
N GLY A 206 18.42 6.21 -11.08
CA GLY A 206 17.40 5.65 -11.97
C GLY A 206 16.22 4.98 -11.26
N ASN A 207 16.09 5.11 -9.93
CA ASN A 207 14.96 4.56 -9.18
C ASN A 207 13.76 5.51 -9.17
N ASP A 208 13.32 5.90 -10.37
CA ASP A 208 12.18 6.78 -10.59
C ASP A 208 11.06 6.08 -11.36
N TRP A 209 10.05 6.85 -11.75
CA TRP A 209 8.89 6.36 -12.49
C TRP A 209 9.22 5.52 -13.74
N ARG A 210 10.41 5.69 -14.36
CA ARG A 210 10.82 4.92 -15.54
C ARG A 210 11.13 3.47 -15.17
N LEU A 211 11.78 3.25 -14.03
CA LEU A 211 12.03 1.91 -13.50
C LEU A 211 10.71 1.25 -13.10
N LEU A 212 9.79 1.98 -12.47
CA LEU A 212 8.45 1.46 -12.18
C LEU A 212 7.72 1.04 -13.47
N ALA A 213 7.75 1.88 -14.51
CA ALA A 213 7.14 1.58 -15.80
C ALA A 213 7.71 0.30 -16.42
N HIS A 214 9.04 0.12 -16.33
CA HIS A 214 9.72 -1.09 -16.77
C HIS A 214 9.27 -2.34 -15.98
N MET A 215 9.21 -2.26 -14.64
CA MET A 215 8.74 -3.35 -13.78
C MET A 215 7.28 -3.73 -14.03
N LEU A 216 6.47 -2.77 -14.45
CA LEU A 216 5.07 -2.99 -14.84
C LEU A 216 4.89 -3.45 -16.30
N HIS A 217 6.01 -3.65 -17.01
CA HIS A 217 6.06 -4.03 -18.43
C HIS A 217 5.34 -3.03 -19.36
N ILE A 218 5.40 -1.74 -19.03
CA ILE A 218 4.90 -0.69 -19.92
C ILE A 218 5.87 -0.52 -21.09
N PRO A 219 5.38 -0.50 -22.36
CA PRO A 219 6.25 -0.38 -23.52
C PRO A 219 7.07 0.91 -23.48
N ARG A 220 8.35 0.81 -23.87
CA ARG A 220 9.31 1.93 -23.90
C ARG A 220 8.79 3.14 -24.70
N THR A 221 8.03 2.91 -25.76
CA THR A 221 7.42 3.97 -26.57
C THR A 221 6.49 4.88 -25.77
N HIS A 222 5.75 4.34 -24.79
CA HIS A 222 4.92 5.13 -23.88
C HIS A 222 5.78 5.94 -22.91
N VAL A 223 6.84 5.33 -22.38
CA VAL A 223 7.79 5.98 -21.46
C VAL A 223 8.43 7.19 -22.14
N GLU A 224 8.92 7.04 -23.37
CA GLU A 224 9.52 8.15 -24.15
C GLU A 224 8.49 9.27 -24.39
N LEU A 225 7.26 8.91 -24.77
CA LEU A 225 6.19 9.89 -24.99
C LEU A 225 5.84 10.67 -23.70
N TRP A 226 5.77 10.00 -22.54
CA TRP A 226 5.45 10.66 -21.28
C TRP A 226 6.60 11.51 -20.76
N GLN A 227 7.85 11.12 -21.03
CA GLN A 227 9.02 11.92 -20.69
C GLN A 227 9.02 13.28 -21.41
N GLU A 228 8.56 13.32 -22.66
CA GLU A 228 8.50 14.57 -23.44
C GLU A 228 7.29 15.44 -23.09
N ARG A 229 6.13 14.83 -22.79
CA ARG A 229 4.83 15.53 -22.80
C ARG A 229 4.17 15.67 -21.44
N SER A 230 4.56 14.89 -20.43
CA SER A 230 3.87 14.87 -19.14
C SER A 230 4.58 15.68 -18.08
N LYS A 231 3.83 16.54 -17.39
CA LYS A 231 4.31 17.21 -16.15
C LYS A 231 4.37 16.25 -14.96
N ASN A 232 3.64 15.14 -15.02
CA ASN A 232 3.62 14.09 -14.00
C ASN A 232 3.60 12.72 -14.71
N PRO A 233 4.75 12.25 -15.20
CA PRO A 233 4.83 10.97 -15.91
C PRO A 233 4.47 9.76 -15.02
N ALA A 234 4.72 9.82 -13.71
CA ALA A 234 4.34 8.74 -12.79
C ALA A 234 2.81 8.55 -12.71
N GLU A 235 2.03 9.62 -12.81
CA GLU A 235 0.57 9.55 -12.89
C GLU A 235 0.11 8.78 -14.14
N MET A 236 0.80 8.94 -15.27
CA MET A 236 0.52 8.18 -16.49
C MET A 236 0.83 6.69 -16.31
N VAL A 237 1.93 6.37 -15.61
CA VAL A 237 2.28 4.99 -15.24
C VAL A 237 1.16 4.36 -14.39
N LEU A 238 0.69 5.05 -13.35
CA LEU A 238 -0.39 4.54 -12.50
C LEU A 238 -1.71 4.37 -13.27
N LYS A 239 -2.06 5.33 -14.14
CA LYS A 239 -3.25 5.22 -15.02
C LYS A 239 -3.16 4.03 -15.97
N SER A 240 -2.00 3.78 -16.58
CA SER A 240 -1.81 2.61 -17.44
C SER A 240 -1.83 1.31 -16.66
N TRP A 241 -1.47 1.32 -15.37
CA TRP A 241 -1.49 0.14 -14.53
C TRP A 241 -2.88 -0.17 -13.94
N GLU A 242 -3.72 0.84 -13.70
CA GLU A 242 -5.02 0.67 -13.03
C GLU A 242 -6.01 -0.24 -13.78
N VAL A 243 -5.77 -0.48 -15.07
CA VAL A 243 -6.54 -1.43 -15.89
C VAL A 243 -6.34 -2.89 -15.45
N LYS A 244 -5.23 -3.21 -14.76
CA LYS A 244 -4.96 -4.53 -14.20
C LYS A 244 -5.62 -4.68 -12.82
N VAL A 245 -6.94 -4.87 -12.83
CA VAL A 245 -7.81 -4.79 -11.63
C VAL A 245 -7.37 -5.68 -10.45
N THR A 246 -6.73 -6.82 -10.72
CA THR A 246 -6.25 -7.76 -9.70
C THR A 246 -4.88 -7.41 -9.13
N GLU A 247 -4.04 -6.69 -9.86
CA GLU A 247 -2.65 -6.41 -9.48
C GLU A 247 -2.45 -4.96 -9.01
N ALA A 248 -3.27 -4.02 -9.50
CA ALA A 248 -3.14 -2.60 -9.23
C ALA A 248 -3.69 -2.23 -7.84
N THR A 249 -3.02 -2.69 -6.79
CA THR A 249 -3.31 -2.40 -5.39
C THR A 249 -2.19 -1.62 -4.71
N VAL A 250 -2.53 -0.93 -3.62
CA VAL A 250 -1.56 -0.21 -2.78
C VAL A 250 -0.51 -1.16 -2.20
N GLY A 251 -0.93 -2.36 -1.77
CA GLY A 251 -0.01 -3.38 -1.28
C GLY A 251 1.04 -3.78 -2.32
N ARG A 252 0.63 -3.98 -3.58
CA ARG A 252 1.57 -4.31 -4.66
C ARG A 252 2.46 -3.13 -5.01
N LEU A 253 1.93 -1.91 -4.99
CA LEU A 253 2.71 -0.70 -5.26
C LEU A 253 3.79 -0.48 -4.19
N PHE A 254 3.46 -0.73 -2.92
CA PHE A 254 4.40 -0.68 -1.82
C PHE A 254 5.57 -1.66 -2.01
N ASP A 255 5.27 -2.89 -2.42
CA ASP A 255 6.29 -3.91 -2.70
C ASP A 255 7.22 -3.47 -3.83
N LEU A 256 6.67 -2.90 -4.91
CA LEU A 256 7.45 -2.37 -6.03
C LEU A 256 8.35 -1.20 -5.58
N MET A 257 7.85 -0.27 -4.75
CA MET A 257 8.68 0.82 -4.23
C MET A 257 9.84 0.29 -3.37
N THR A 258 9.57 -0.73 -2.57
CA THR A 258 10.59 -1.39 -1.75
C THR A 258 11.64 -2.09 -2.62
N GLU A 259 11.23 -2.79 -3.68
CA GLU A 259 12.13 -3.43 -4.65
C GLU A 259 13.00 -2.40 -5.40
N MET A 260 12.43 -1.24 -5.71
CA MET A 260 13.14 -0.08 -6.27
C MET A 260 14.02 0.67 -5.26
N ARG A 261 14.08 0.22 -4.00
CA ARG A 261 14.81 0.89 -2.90
C ARG A 261 14.33 2.32 -2.62
N ARG A 262 13.06 2.62 -2.92
CA ARG A 262 12.39 3.90 -2.65
C ARG A 262 11.53 3.80 -1.39
N GLU A 263 12.16 3.50 -0.26
CA GLU A 263 11.50 3.41 1.04
C GLU A 263 10.87 4.75 1.48
N ASP A 264 11.40 5.86 0.96
CA ASP A 264 10.83 7.21 1.11
C ASP A 264 9.43 7.31 0.50
N LEU A 265 9.24 6.75 -0.70
CA LEU A 265 7.95 6.72 -1.38
C LEU A 265 7.04 5.64 -0.84
N ALA A 266 7.59 4.49 -0.46
CA ALA A 266 6.84 3.42 0.19
C ALA A 266 6.17 3.90 1.49
N ALA A 267 6.79 4.85 2.20
CA ALA A 267 6.22 5.46 3.41
C ALA A 267 5.03 6.41 3.16
N LEU A 268 4.80 6.83 1.91
CA LEU A 268 3.63 7.64 1.52
C LEU A 268 2.40 6.79 1.18
N LEU A 269 2.60 5.49 0.98
CA LEU A 269 1.59 4.48 0.71
C LEU A 269 1.18 3.82 2.01
#